data_AF-A0A1R1S6V1-F1
#
_entry.id   AF-A0A1R1S6V1-F1
#
_cell.length_a   1.000
_cell.length_b   1.000
_cell.length_c   1.000
_cell.angle_alpha   90.00
_cell.angle_beta   90.00
_cell.angle_gamma   90.00
#
_symmetry.space_group_name_H-M   'P 1'
#
loop_
_entity.id
_entity.type
_entity.pdbx_description
1 polymer ?
#
loop_
_entity_poly.entity_id
_entity_poly.type
_entity_poly.pdbx_seq_one_letter_code
_entity_poly.pdbx_strand_id
1 'polypeptide(L)' 'MTLQICARCDKPTSEPVTVAVEHSASAGGRTVYACPPCAPTFPQQRDVLAELAAMHRAREQGWVR' A
#
# COMPACT_ATOMS: atom_id res chain seq x y z
N MET A 1 22.61 7.08 0.22
CA MET A 1 21.39 6.92 -0.58
C MET A 1 21.32 5.49 -1.07
N THR A 2 20.23 4.78 -0.78
CA THR A 2 19.98 3.41 -1.26
C THR A 2 19.16 3.47 -2.54
N LEU A 3 19.65 2.82 -3.61
CA LEU A 3 18.90 2.70 -4.85
C LEU A 3 17.81 1.64 -4.69
N GLN A 4 16.65 1.89 -5.31
CA GLN A 4 15.56 0.92 -5.41
C GLN A 4 15.15 0.75 -6.87
N ILE A 5 14.58 -0.41 -7.21
CA ILE A 5 14.01 -0.66 -8.53
C ILE A 5 12.56 -0.17 -8.57
N CYS A 6 12.23 0.63 -9.59
CA CYS A 6 10.86 1.06 -9.83
C CYS A 6 10.02 -0.13 -10.33
N ALA A 7 8.95 -0.48 -9.60
CA ALA A 7 8.08 -1.60 -9.93
C ALA A 7 7.24 -1.42 -11.22
N ARG A 8 7.26 -0.23 -11.84
CA ARG A 8 6.53 0.06 -13.09
C ARG A 8 7.41 0.00 -14.34
N CYS A 9 8.66 0.46 -14.24
CA CYS A 9 9.53 0.60 -15.41
C CYS A 9 10.88 -0.12 -15.26
N ASP A 10 11.09 -0.84 -14.16
CA ASP A 10 12.25 -1.67 -13.84
C ASP A 10 13.61 -0.93 -13.82
N LYS A 11 13.60 0.40 -13.85
CA LYS A 11 14.81 1.23 -13.75
C LYS A 11 15.17 1.53 -12.29
N PRO A 12 16.47 1.60 -11.95
CA PRO A 12 16.90 2.04 -10.63
C PRO A 12 16.57 3.53 -10.42
N THR A 13 16.22 3.89 -9.20
CA THR A 13 15.97 5.27 -8.78
C THR A 13 16.64 5.55 -7.43
N SER A 14 17.20 6.76 -7.31
CA SER A 14 17.74 7.33 -6.06
C SER A 14 16.67 8.04 -5.23
N GLU A 15 15.47 8.22 -5.77
CA GLU A 15 14.34 8.92 -5.15
C GLU A 15 13.12 7.98 -5.10
N PRO A 16 13.20 6.86 -4.37
CA PRO A 16 12.11 5.91 -4.31
C PRO A 16 10.89 6.49 -3.59
N VAL A 17 9.73 6.39 -4.23
CA VAL A 17 8.43 6.66 -3.63
C VAL A 17 7.77 5.33 -3.29
N THR A 18 7.34 5.15 -2.04
CA THR A 18 6.57 3.98 -1.62
C THR A 18 5.17 4.03 -2.24
N VAL A 19 4.79 3.00 -2.97
CA VAL A 19 3.47 2.93 -3.66
C VAL A 19 2.59 1.80 -3.15
N ALA A 20 3.16 0.76 -2.53
CA ALA A 20 2.41 -0.32 -1.90
C ALA A 20 3.26 -1.06 -0.86
N VAL A 21 2.58 -1.81 0.00
CA VAL A 21 3.20 -2.84 0.84
C VAL A 21 2.56 -4.16 0.47
N GLU A 22 3.38 -5.08 -0.04
CA GLU A 22 2.96 -6.43 -0.36
C GLU A 22 3.00 -7.27 0.92
N HIS A 23 1.86 -7.86 1.28
CA HIS A 23 1.77 -8.81 2.37
C HIS A 23 1.85 -10.23 1.78
N SER A 24 2.69 -11.07 2.36
CA SER A 24 2.72 -12.50 2.05
C SER A 24 2.45 -13.28 3.34
N ALA A 25 1.69 -14.38 3.20
CA ALA A 25 1.33 -15.23 4.33
C ALA A 25 2.53 -16.05 4.84
N SER A 26 3.47 -16.38 3.95
CA SER A 26 4.59 -17.29 4.24
C SER A 26 5.95 -16.65 3.99
N ALA A 27 6.04 -15.74 3.02
CA ALA A 27 7.23 -14.93 2.83
C ALA A 27 7.08 -13.64 3.64
N GLY A 28 8.20 -13.06 4.10
CA GLY A 28 8.16 -11.71 4.63
C GLY A 28 7.58 -10.75 3.59
N GLY A 29 6.67 -9.88 4.01
CA GLY A 29 6.15 -8.83 3.13
C GLY A 29 7.25 -7.91 2.63
N ARG A 30 6.97 -7.13 1.58
CA ARG A 30 7.93 -6.17 1.02
C ARG A 30 7.30 -4.84 0.71
N THR A 31 8.09 -3.78 0.87
CA THR A 31 7.74 -2.45 0.37
C THR A 31 7.97 -2.39 -1.14
N VAL A 32 6.98 -1.88 -1.86
CA VAL A 32 7.04 -1.67 -3.31
C VAL A 32 7.33 -0.20 -3.58
N TYR A 33 8.37 0.06 -4.38
CA TYR A 33 8.83 1.40 -4.73
C TYR A 33 8.57 1.73 -6.20
N ALA A 34 8.37 3.01 -6.49
CA ALA A 34 8.32 3.57 -7.83
C ALA A 34 9.21 4.82 -7.93
N CYS A 35 9.67 5.15 -9.14
CA CYS A 35 10.29 6.44 -9.39
C CYS A 35 9.23 7.55 -9.43
N PRO A 36 9.60 8.83 -9.19
CA PRO A 36 8.64 9.93 -9.11
C PRO A 36 7.72 10.06 -10.33
N PRO A 37 8.17 9.86 -11.59
CA PRO A 37 7.28 9.91 -12.76
C PRO A 37 6.23 8.79 -12.80
N CYS A 38 6.53 7.61 -12.23
CA CYS A 38 5.65 6.45 -12.26
C CYS A 38 4.72 6.39 -11.06
N ALA A 39 5.09 6.98 -9.91
CA ALA A 39 4.34 6.88 -8.67
C ALA A 39 2.85 7.31 -8.79
N PRO A 40 2.49 8.40 -9.49
CA PRO A 40 1.08 8.80 -9.65
C PRO A 40 0.22 7.82 -10.46
N THR A 41 0.83 6.85 -11.16
CA THR A 41 0.10 5.86 -11.97
C THR A 41 -0.36 4.64 -11.16
N PHE A 42 0.07 4.53 -9.90
CA PHE A 42 -0.37 3.45 -9.01
C PHE A 42 -1.72 3.81 -8.39
N PRO A 43 -2.63 2.83 -8.25
CA PRO A 43 -3.88 3.07 -7.54
C PRO A 43 -3.60 3.37 -6.06
N GLN A 44 -4.40 4.28 -5.49
CA GLN A 44 -4.35 4.56 -4.06
C GLN A 44 -4.62 3.27 -3.26
N GLN A 45 -3.75 2.97 -2.32
CA GLN A 45 -3.91 1.81 -1.45
C GLN A 45 -5.06 2.06 -0.48
N ARG A 46 -5.92 1.06 -0.32
CA ARG A 46 -7.01 1.09 0.65
C ARG A 46 -6.45 0.81 2.04
N ASP A 47 -6.95 1.56 3.02
CA ASP A 47 -6.68 1.26 4.43
C ASP A 47 -7.71 0.24 4.92
N VAL A 48 -7.37 -1.04 4.73
CA VAL A 48 -8.26 -2.16 5.08
C VAL A 48 -8.53 -2.19 6.59
N LEU A 49 -7.59 -1.76 7.43
CA LEU A 49 -7.80 -1.70 8.88
C LEU A 49 -8.82 -0.62 9.24
N ALA A 50 -8.72 0.56 8.64
CA ALA A 50 -9.71 1.63 8.84
C ALA A 50 -11.10 1.23 8.33
N GLU A 51 -11.17 0.56 7.18
CA GLU A 51 -12.42 0.05 6.62
C GLU A 51 -13.06 -1.01 7.53
N LEU A 52 -12.28 -1.99 8.03
CA LEU A 52 -12.76 -2.99 8.98
C LEU A 52 -13.26 -2.34 10.28
N ALA A 53 -12.53 -1.35 10.80
CA ALA A 53 -12.96 -0.59 11.98
C ALA A 53 -14.29 0.15 11.74
N ALA A 54 -14.49 0.72 10.55
CA ALA A 54 -15.76 1.33 10.17
C ALA A 54 -16.89 0.30 10.11
N MET A 55 -16.64 -0.89 9.57
CA MET A 55 -17.62 -1.98 9.52
C MET A 55 -18.02 -2.47 10.92
N HIS A 56 -17.05 -2.62 11.84
CA HIS A 56 -17.35 -2.99 13.23
C HIS A 56 -18.25 -1.96 13.91
N ARG A 57 -17.94 -0.66 13.78
CA ARG A 57 -18.78 0.42 14.31
C ARG A 57 -20.20 0.40 13.73
N ALA A 58 -20.34 0.20 12.43
CA ALA A 58 -21.64 0.12 11.78
C ALA A 58 -22.47 -1.07 12.29
N ARG A 59 -21.84 -2.23 12.52
CA ARG A 59 -22.49 -3.41 13.10
C ARG A 59 -22.96 -3.15 14.54
N GLU A 60 -22.12 -2.55 15.37
CA GLU A 60 -22.47 -2.20 16.75
C GLU A 60 -23.67 -1.24 16.79
N GLN A 61 -23.67 -0.21 15.95
CA GLN A 61 -24.80 0.73 15.86
C GLN A 61 -26.10 0.07 15.37
N GLY A 62 -26.00 -0.91 14.47
CA GLY A 62 -27.14 -1.70 14.00
C GLY A 62 -27.68 -2.71 15.01
N TRP A 63 -26.87 -3.13 15.99
CA TRP A 63 -27.27 -3.99 17.11
C TRP A 63 -27.94 -3.22 18.26
N VAL A 64 -27.61 -1.94 18.42
CA VAL A 64 -28.15 -1.06 19.48
C VAL A 64 -29.58 -0.55 19.15
N ARG A 65 -30.24 -1.11 18.13
CA ARG A 65 -31.63 -0.82 17.75
C ARG A 65 -32.52 -2.03 17.97
#